data_AF-A0A2T1BWQ7-F1
#
_entry.id   AF-A0A2T1BWQ7-F1
#
_cell.length_a   1.000
_cell.length_b   1.000
_cell.length_c   1.000
_cell.angle_alpha   90.00
_cell.angle_beta   90.00
_cell.angle_gamma   90.00
#
_symmetry.space_group_name_H-M   'P 1'
#
loop_
_entity.id
_entity.type
_entity.pdbx_description
1 polymer ?
#
loop_
_entity_poly.entity_id
_entity_poly.type
_entity_poly.pdbx_seq_one_letter_code
_entity_poly.pdbx_strand_id
1 'polypeptide(L)'
;MPINLLCLSNGHGEDAIAIRILEQLQQISPSLELAALPIVGEGKAYSQIGVPTIGSVKTMPSGGFIYMDGRQLVGDIKGGLLPLTLSQIKAVRNWVRKSQKLDQKSLILAVGDLVPLLFAYYSGANYAFVGTAKSEYYLRNESGLLPRQSWFEQLESWSGSVYLPWERWLMYRSRCQAVFPRDSLTTQILQRWLIPAYDLGNPMMDGIFPDNIRVVTERGFESDRSHLNITLLPGSRVPEAYENWQQIVTAI
;
A
#
# COMPACT_ATOMS: atom_id res chain seq x y z
N MET A 1 -4.27 -14.03 -26.34
CA MET A 1 -4.81 -14.62 -25.09
C MET A 1 -5.25 -13.48 -24.20
N PRO A 2 -6.50 -13.48 -23.71
CA PRO A 2 -6.94 -12.48 -22.75
C PRO A 2 -6.09 -12.56 -21.48
N ILE A 3 -5.84 -11.39 -20.88
CA ILE A 3 -5.06 -11.25 -19.65
C ILE A 3 -6.04 -10.82 -18.57
N ASN A 4 -6.01 -11.54 -17.46
CA ASN A 4 -6.78 -11.21 -16.28
C ASN A 4 -5.82 -10.65 -15.24
N LEU A 5 -6.16 -9.50 -14.65
CA LEU A 5 -5.40 -8.87 -13.58
C LEU A 5 -6.24 -8.84 -12.31
N LEU A 6 -5.70 -9.42 -11.24
CA LEU A 6 -6.28 -9.31 -9.90
C LEU A 6 -5.43 -8.34 -9.07
N CYS A 7 -6.04 -7.24 -8.64
CA CYS A 7 -5.43 -6.29 -7.73
C CYS A 7 -5.67 -6.70 -6.27
N LEU A 8 -4.63 -6.70 -5.45
CA LEU A 8 -4.68 -6.96 -4.01
C LEU A 8 -4.22 -5.71 -3.28
N SER A 9 -5.02 -5.21 -2.35
CA SER A 9 -4.71 -4.00 -1.57
C SER A 9 -4.96 -4.22 -0.08
N ASN A 10 -4.23 -3.50 0.77
CA ASN A 10 -4.23 -3.72 2.21
C ASN A 10 -4.74 -2.56 3.07
N GLY A 11 -5.74 -1.82 2.58
CA GLY A 11 -6.33 -0.70 3.31
C GLY A 11 -6.91 0.35 2.40
N HIS A 12 -7.61 1.33 2.99
CA HIS A 12 -8.25 2.41 2.22
C HIS A 12 -7.26 3.31 1.47
N GLY A 13 -6.08 3.55 2.03
CA GLY A 13 -5.03 4.32 1.35
C GLY A 13 -4.47 3.57 0.14
N GLU A 14 -4.22 2.27 0.31
CA GLU A 14 -3.76 1.36 -0.74
C GLU A 14 -4.83 1.16 -1.82
N ASP A 15 -6.11 1.10 -1.46
CA ASP A 15 -7.23 1.06 -2.41
C ASP A 15 -7.21 2.29 -3.32
N ALA A 16 -6.99 3.48 -2.75
CA ALA A 16 -6.93 4.73 -3.52
C ALA A 16 -5.77 4.71 -4.53
N ILE A 17 -4.60 4.24 -4.11
CA ILE A 17 -3.42 4.06 -4.98
C ILE A 17 -3.72 3.04 -6.08
N ALA A 18 -4.27 1.88 -5.71
CA ALA A 18 -4.61 0.82 -6.63
C ALA A 18 -5.58 1.28 -7.72
N ILE A 19 -6.61 2.04 -7.36
CA ILE A 19 -7.60 2.56 -8.29
C ILE A 19 -6.97 3.46 -9.34
N ARG A 20 -6.06 4.37 -8.96
CA ARG A 20 -5.36 5.22 -9.93
C ARG A 20 -4.61 4.40 -10.96
N ILE A 21 -3.94 3.33 -10.52
CA ILE A 21 -3.24 2.42 -11.42
C ILE A 21 -4.23 1.68 -12.33
N LEU A 22 -5.32 1.15 -11.77
CA LEU A 22 -6.33 0.39 -12.52
C LEU A 22 -7.06 1.26 -13.56
N GLU A 23 -7.41 2.51 -13.24
CA GLU A 23 -8.02 3.46 -14.18
C GLU A 23 -7.12 3.69 -15.40
N GLN A 24 -5.82 3.90 -15.18
CA GLN A 24 -4.85 4.06 -16.27
C GLN A 24 -4.67 2.78 -17.09
N LEU A 25 -4.66 1.61 -16.42
CA LEU A 25 -4.58 0.32 -17.12
C LEU A 25 -5.81 0.03 -17.99
N GLN A 26 -7.02 0.40 -17.55
CA GLN A 26 -8.23 0.27 -18.38
C GLN A 26 -8.16 1.14 -19.63
N GLN A 27 -7.59 2.35 -19.53
CA GLN A 27 -7.43 3.26 -20.66
C GLN A 27 -6.40 2.73 -21.67
N ILE A 28 -5.26 2.21 -21.17
CA ILE A 28 -4.17 1.72 -22.02
C ILE A 28 -4.51 0.35 -22.64
N SER A 29 -5.22 -0.51 -21.90
CA SER A 29 -5.56 -1.87 -22.34
C SER A 29 -7.02 -2.22 -22.00
N PRO A 30 -7.98 -1.79 -22.86
CA PRO A 30 -9.42 -2.05 -22.63
C PRO A 30 -9.80 -3.53 -22.62
N SER A 31 -8.96 -4.40 -23.21
CA SER A 31 -9.15 -5.85 -23.20
C SER A 31 -8.69 -6.54 -21.90
N LEU A 32 -8.12 -5.81 -20.95
CA LEU A 32 -7.65 -6.34 -19.68
C LEU A 32 -8.85 -6.58 -18.75
N GLU A 33 -9.09 -7.82 -18.38
CA GLU A 33 -10.13 -8.15 -17.41
C GLU A 33 -9.63 -7.86 -16.00
N LEU A 34 -10.22 -6.86 -15.34
CA LEU A 34 -9.84 -6.45 -13.99
C LEU A 34 -10.73 -7.09 -12.92
N ALA A 35 -10.11 -7.46 -11.81
CA ALA A 35 -10.78 -7.78 -10.57
C ALA A 35 -9.95 -7.25 -9.39
N ALA A 36 -10.58 -7.08 -8.24
CA ALA A 36 -9.89 -6.64 -7.03
C ALA A 36 -10.22 -7.56 -5.83
N LEU A 37 -9.29 -7.62 -4.88
CA LEU A 37 -9.51 -8.16 -3.54
C LEU A 37 -8.91 -7.17 -2.53
N PRO A 38 -9.74 -6.29 -1.96
CA PRO A 38 -9.36 -5.56 -0.75
C PRO A 38 -9.21 -6.58 0.39
N ILE A 39 -8.00 -6.73 0.91
CA ILE A 39 -7.73 -7.65 2.02
C ILE A 39 -8.41 -7.11 3.29
N VAL A 40 -8.44 -5.78 3.43
CA VAL A 40 -9.12 -5.05 4.50
C VAL A 40 -10.10 -4.05 3.90
N GLY A 41 -11.28 -3.91 4.52
CA GLY A 41 -12.29 -2.92 4.13
C GLY A 41 -13.44 -3.53 3.35
N GLU A 42 -14.28 -2.70 2.72
CA GLU A 42 -15.47 -3.13 1.97
C GLU A 42 -15.29 -3.13 0.44
N GLY A 43 -14.17 -2.61 -0.07
CA GLY A 43 -13.91 -2.54 -1.51
C GLY A 43 -14.79 -1.56 -2.28
N LYS A 44 -15.53 -0.68 -1.59
CA LYS A 44 -16.41 0.33 -2.21
C LYS A 44 -15.73 1.15 -3.29
N ALA A 45 -14.45 1.47 -3.09
CA ALA A 45 -13.66 2.27 -4.01
C ALA A 45 -13.49 1.56 -5.37
N TYR A 46 -13.33 0.23 -5.40
CA TYR A 46 -13.25 -0.54 -6.66
C TYR A 46 -14.57 -0.59 -7.42
N SER A 47 -15.69 -0.71 -6.70
CA SER A 47 -17.03 -0.70 -7.32
C SER A 47 -17.35 0.61 -8.04
N GLN A 48 -16.80 1.74 -7.56
CA GLN A 48 -17.01 3.07 -8.18
C GLN A 48 -16.42 3.17 -9.58
N ILE A 49 -15.34 2.44 -9.87
CA ILE A 49 -14.70 2.37 -11.19
C ILE A 49 -15.11 1.12 -11.99
N GLY A 50 -16.16 0.41 -11.54
CA GLY A 50 -16.68 -0.78 -12.22
C GLY A 50 -15.76 -2.01 -12.13
N VAL A 51 -14.81 -2.05 -11.19
CA VAL A 51 -13.94 -3.21 -10.99
C VAL A 51 -14.59 -4.19 -10.00
N PRO A 52 -14.90 -5.44 -10.41
CA PRO A 52 -15.55 -6.41 -9.55
C PRO A 52 -14.61 -6.89 -8.44
N THR A 53 -15.14 -6.99 -7.22
CA THR A 53 -14.41 -7.57 -6.08
C THR A 53 -14.63 -9.07 -5.98
N ILE A 54 -13.58 -9.84 -5.68
CA ILE A 54 -13.68 -11.29 -5.41
C ILE A 54 -13.64 -11.57 -3.91
N GLY A 55 -14.11 -12.76 -3.51
CA GLY A 55 -13.97 -13.26 -2.14
C GLY A 55 -14.87 -12.56 -1.11
N SER A 56 -14.71 -12.94 0.16
CA SER A 56 -15.42 -12.32 1.27
C SER A 56 -14.65 -11.08 1.73
N VAL A 57 -15.35 -9.95 1.75
CA VAL A 57 -14.81 -8.64 2.09
C VAL A 57 -15.46 -8.21 3.42
N LYS A 58 -14.66 -7.81 4.42
CA LYS A 58 -15.13 -7.42 5.76
C LYS A 58 -14.34 -6.22 6.28
N THR A 59 -15.03 -5.32 6.98
CA THR A 59 -14.40 -4.28 7.80
C THR A 59 -13.72 -4.90 9.01
N MET A 60 -12.42 -4.61 9.20
CA MET A 60 -11.68 -5.00 10.41
C MET A 60 -11.78 -3.88 11.46
N PRO A 61 -11.93 -4.21 12.77
CA PRO A 61 -11.99 -3.22 13.85
C PRO A 61 -10.79 -2.27 13.91
N SER A 62 -9.60 -2.75 13.54
CA SER A 62 -8.34 -1.98 13.50
C SER A 62 -8.18 -1.09 12.25
N GLY A 63 -9.05 -1.23 11.24
CA GLY A 63 -8.91 -0.51 9.97
C GLY A 63 -7.74 -0.95 9.08
N GLY A 64 -6.97 -1.99 9.44
CA GLY A 64 -5.79 -2.44 8.68
C GLY A 64 -4.89 -3.42 9.44
N PHE A 65 -3.90 -4.01 8.76
CA PHE A 65 -2.82 -4.75 9.43
C PHE A 65 -1.83 -3.75 10.07
N ILE A 66 -2.18 -3.25 11.24
CA ILE A 66 -1.33 -2.29 11.97
C ILE A 66 -0.18 -3.05 12.64
N TYR A 67 1.03 -2.87 12.13
CA TYR A 67 2.26 -3.52 12.58
C TYR A 67 2.77 -3.06 13.97
N MET A 68 2.06 -2.14 14.64
CA MET A 68 2.53 -1.51 15.89
C MET A 68 1.78 -1.92 17.16
N ASP A 69 0.66 -2.63 17.07
CA ASP A 69 -0.15 -2.97 18.24
C ASP A 69 -0.51 -4.46 18.31
N GLY A 70 0.38 -5.26 18.91
CA GLY A 70 0.15 -6.70 19.11
C GLY A 70 -1.15 -7.03 19.87
N ARG A 71 -1.72 -6.08 20.62
CA ARG A 71 -3.02 -6.23 21.30
C ARG A 71 -4.22 -6.09 20.34
N GLN A 72 -4.15 -5.22 19.34
CA GLN A 72 -5.17 -5.09 18.31
C GLN A 72 -5.17 -6.31 17.40
N LEU A 73 -3.98 -6.84 17.08
CA LEU A 73 -3.78 -8.06 16.31
C LEU A 73 -4.43 -9.30 16.98
N VAL A 74 -4.38 -9.38 18.32
CA VAL A 74 -5.07 -10.44 19.09
C VAL A 74 -6.59 -10.25 19.07
N GLY A 75 -7.09 -9.01 19.10
CA GLY A 75 -8.51 -8.70 18.95
C GLY A 75 -9.04 -9.12 17.57
N ASP A 76 -8.28 -8.81 16.52
CA ASP A 76 -8.61 -9.17 15.14
C ASP A 76 -8.55 -10.68 14.89
N ILE A 77 -7.56 -11.37 15.46
CA ILE A 77 -7.47 -12.85 15.45
C ILE A 77 -8.72 -13.47 16.08
N LYS A 78 -9.17 -12.96 17.23
CA LYS A 78 -10.41 -13.41 17.90
C LYS A 78 -11.67 -13.04 17.10
N GLY A 79 -11.63 -11.96 16.31
CA GLY A 79 -12.69 -11.53 15.40
C GLY A 79 -12.82 -12.36 14.11
N GLY A 80 -12.01 -13.41 13.93
CA GLY A 80 -12.07 -14.30 12.77
C GLY A 80 -11.14 -13.93 11.62
N LEU A 81 -10.09 -13.14 11.87
CA LEU A 81 -9.07 -12.77 10.88
C LEU A 81 -8.43 -14.00 10.23
N LEU A 82 -8.04 -15.02 11.00
CA LEU A 82 -7.39 -16.24 10.47
C LEU A 82 -8.29 -16.99 9.45
N PRO A 83 -9.55 -17.35 9.80
CA PRO A 83 -10.49 -17.91 8.84
C PRO A 83 -10.72 -17.02 7.61
N LEU A 84 -10.81 -15.70 7.79
CA LEU A 84 -10.99 -14.73 6.70
C LEU A 84 -9.79 -14.73 5.75
N THR A 85 -8.57 -14.58 6.27
CA THR A 85 -7.32 -14.63 5.50
C THR A 85 -7.21 -15.93 4.71
N LEU A 86 -7.53 -17.08 5.32
CA LEU A 86 -7.51 -18.37 4.64
C LEU A 86 -8.57 -18.45 3.53
N SER A 87 -9.77 -17.91 3.76
CA SER A 87 -10.83 -17.81 2.74
C SER A 87 -10.39 -16.94 1.57
N GLN A 88 -9.79 -15.79 1.84
CA GLN A 88 -9.29 -14.87 0.83
C GLN A 88 -8.14 -15.48 0.02
N ILE A 89 -7.17 -16.13 0.65
CA ILE A 89 -6.10 -16.86 -0.07
C ILE A 89 -6.69 -17.95 -0.97
N LYS A 90 -7.70 -18.69 -0.50
CA LYS A 90 -8.41 -19.68 -1.32
C LYS A 90 -9.11 -19.01 -2.50
N ALA A 91 -9.75 -17.85 -2.30
CA ALA A 91 -10.40 -17.09 -3.37
C ALA A 91 -9.39 -16.66 -4.45
N VAL A 92 -8.23 -16.11 -4.05
CA VAL A 92 -7.13 -15.76 -4.98
C VAL A 92 -6.68 -16.97 -5.78
N ARG A 93 -6.41 -18.11 -5.12
CA ARG A 93 -5.95 -19.33 -5.80
C ARG A 93 -7.01 -19.91 -6.73
N ASN A 94 -8.29 -19.85 -6.36
CA ASN A 94 -9.39 -20.30 -7.20
C ASN A 94 -9.56 -19.39 -8.43
N TRP A 95 -9.39 -18.08 -8.26
CA TRP A 95 -9.42 -17.11 -9.36
C TRP A 95 -8.30 -17.37 -10.39
N VAL A 96 -7.06 -17.60 -9.91
CA VAL A 96 -5.93 -17.97 -10.78
C VAL A 96 -6.20 -19.30 -11.50
N ARG A 97 -6.64 -20.33 -10.78
CA ARG A 97 -6.95 -21.65 -11.36
C ARG A 97 -8.06 -21.58 -12.41
N LYS A 98 -9.09 -20.76 -12.19
CA LYS A 98 -10.19 -20.57 -13.14
C LYS A 98 -9.66 -19.99 -14.46
N SER A 99 -8.85 -18.93 -14.37
CA SER A 99 -8.24 -18.29 -15.53
C SER A 99 -7.31 -19.25 -16.29
N GLN A 100 -6.50 -20.04 -15.58
CA GLN A 100 -5.63 -21.06 -16.19
C GLN A 100 -6.41 -22.14 -16.94
N LYS A 101 -7.55 -22.61 -16.40
CA LYS A 101 -8.42 -23.58 -17.07
C LYS A 101 -9.02 -23.06 -18.38
N LEU A 102 -9.14 -21.73 -18.51
CA LEU A 102 -9.64 -21.05 -19.69
C LEU A 102 -8.53 -20.62 -20.66
N ASP A 103 -7.29 -21.11 -20.45
CA ASP A 103 -6.09 -20.73 -21.21
C ASP A 103 -5.83 -19.21 -21.23
N GLN A 104 -6.20 -18.54 -20.13
CA GLN A 104 -6.01 -17.11 -19.94
C GLN A 104 -4.80 -16.85 -19.03
N LYS A 105 -4.06 -15.78 -19.30
CA LYS A 105 -2.93 -15.37 -18.45
C LYS A 105 -3.46 -14.68 -17.20
N SER A 106 -2.97 -15.09 -16.03
CA SER A 106 -3.28 -14.43 -14.74
C SER A 106 -2.09 -13.64 -14.24
N LEU A 107 -2.31 -12.37 -13.94
CA LEU A 107 -1.35 -11.49 -13.28
C LEU A 107 -1.95 -11.00 -11.96
N ILE A 108 -1.10 -10.85 -10.94
CA ILE A 108 -1.48 -10.22 -9.67
C ILE A 108 -0.76 -8.88 -9.53
N LEU A 109 -1.48 -7.84 -9.15
CA LEU A 109 -0.90 -6.57 -8.72
C LEU A 109 -1.09 -6.46 -7.20
N ALA A 110 -0.01 -6.56 -6.44
CA ALA A 110 -0.05 -6.35 -4.99
C ALA A 110 0.31 -4.91 -4.66
N VAL A 111 -0.60 -4.18 -4.00
CA VAL A 111 -0.43 -2.77 -3.62
C VAL A 111 -0.48 -2.66 -2.10
N GLY A 112 0.62 -2.24 -1.49
CA GLY A 112 0.70 -2.05 -0.04
C GLY A 112 2.02 -2.51 0.55
N ASP A 113 1.92 -3.45 1.48
CA ASP A 113 3.02 -3.96 2.30
C ASP A 113 3.23 -5.48 2.12
N LEU A 114 3.79 -6.14 3.14
CA LEU A 114 4.06 -7.57 3.14
C LEU A 114 2.80 -8.44 2.93
N VAL A 115 1.62 -8.02 3.40
CA VAL A 115 0.41 -8.84 3.34
C VAL A 115 -0.07 -9.11 1.91
N PRO A 116 -0.33 -8.10 1.05
CA PRO A 116 -0.71 -8.31 -0.34
C PRO A 116 0.42 -8.98 -1.13
N LEU A 117 1.68 -8.71 -0.79
CA LEU A 117 2.84 -9.39 -1.38
C LEU A 117 2.84 -10.90 -1.08
N LEU A 118 2.52 -11.31 0.16
CA LEU A 118 2.38 -12.72 0.52
C LEU A 118 1.21 -13.38 -0.25
N PHE A 119 0.07 -12.71 -0.36
CA PHE A 119 -1.06 -13.24 -1.12
C PHE A 119 -0.71 -13.42 -2.59
N ALA A 120 -0.02 -12.45 -3.19
CA ALA A 120 0.48 -12.55 -4.55
C ALA A 120 1.44 -13.72 -4.73
N TYR A 121 2.36 -13.93 -3.79
CA TYR A 121 3.23 -15.09 -3.81
C TYR A 121 2.45 -16.40 -3.71
N TYR A 122 1.52 -16.53 -2.75
CA TYR A 122 0.73 -17.75 -2.55
C TYR A 122 -0.30 -18.02 -3.65
N SER A 123 -0.62 -17.03 -4.49
CA SER A 123 -1.51 -17.18 -5.65
C SER A 123 -1.00 -18.22 -6.66
N GLY A 124 0.33 -18.38 -6.76
CA GLY A 124 0.98 -19.20 -7.79
C GLY A 124 1.10 -18.54 -9.17
N ALA A 125 0.50 -17.36 -9.38
CA ALA A 125 0.61 -16.61 -10.62
C ALA A 125 1.88 -15.73 -10.66
N ASN A 126 2.14 -15.13 -11.83
CA ASN A 126 3.08 -14.02 -11.93
C ASN A 126 2.49 -12.80 -11.21
N TYR A 127 3.34 -11.97 -10.62
CA TYR A 127 2.90 -10.80 -9.88
C TYR A 127 3.84 -9.61 -10.02
N ALA A 128 3.27 -8.43 -9.81
CA ALA A 128 3.98 -7.19 -9.59
C ALA A 128 3.63 -6.64 -8.20
N PHE A 129 4.54 -5.89 -7.59
CA PHE A 129 4.35 -5.31 -6.26
C PHE A 129 4.56 -3.80 -6.29
N VAL A 130 3.65 -3.04 -5.68
CA VAL A 130 3.72 -1.59 -5.47
C VAL A 130 3.86 -1.34 -3.98
N GLY A 131 5.04 -0.88 -3.56
CA GLY A 131 5.36 -0.60 -2.17
C GLY A 131 4.91 0.80 -1.78
N THR A 132 3.91 0.93 -0.90
CA THR A 132 3.27 2.23 -0.62
C THR A 132 3.86 2.95 0.60
N ALA A 133 4.22 2.21 1.65
CA ALA A 133 4.55 2.79 2.95
C ALA A 133 6.06 2.89 3.25
N LYS A 134 6.85 1.93 2.75
CA LYS A 134 8.27 1.77 3.12
C LYS A 134 9.17 2.62 2.25
N SER A 135 10.16 3.25 2.91
CA SER A 135 11.19 4.06 2.27
C SER A 135 12.51 3.89 3.00
N GLU A 136 13.61 3.77 2.25
CA GLU A 136 14.96 3.77 2.80
C GLU A 136 15.30 5.06 3.55
N TYR A 137 14.58 6.15 3.29
CA TYR A 137 14.73 7.41 4.02
C TYR A 137 14.41 7.30 5.51
N TYR A 138 13.68 6.25 5.95
CA TYR A 138 13.50 5.97 7.37
C TYR A 138 14.77 5.43 8.05
N LEU A 139 15.68 4.85 7.26
CA LEU A 139 16.89 4.21 7.76
C LEU A 139 18.12 5.09 7.59
N ARG A 140 18.14 5.91 6.54
CA ARG A 140 19.32 6.68 6.10
C ARG A 140 18.92 7.95 5.34
N ASN A 141 19.77 8.95 5.38
CA ASN A 141 19.71 10.12 4.50
C ASN A 141 20.99 10.21 3.66
N GLU A 142 21.18 11.33 2.96
CA GLU A 142 22.35 11.58 2.11
C GLU A 142 23.68 11.52 2.88
N SER A 143 23.64 11.77 4.20
CA SER A 143 24.80 11.77 5.10
C SER A 143 25.09 10.41 5.75
N GLY A 144 24.22 9.41 5.56
CA GLY A 144 24.39 8.07 6.11
C GLY A 144 23.21 7.60 6.97
N LEU A 145 23.45 6.64 7.87
CA LEU A 145 22.41 6.05 8.72
C LEU A 145 21.93 7.06 9.78
N LEU A 146 20.61 7.15 9.98
CA LEU A 146 20.02 8.00 11.00
C LEU A 146 20.26 7.42 12.41
N PRO A 147 20.42 8.26 13.46
CA PRO A 147 20.51 7.81 14.84
C PRO A 147 19.18 7.18 15.28
N ARG A 148 19.23 5.96 15.82
CA ARG A 148 18.05 5.13 16.10
C ARG A 148 17.75 5.07 17.58
N GLN A 149 16.47 5.17 17.92
CA GLN A 149 16.00 5.19 19.30
C GLN A 149 15.35 3.85 19.71
N SER A 150 14.88 3.05 18.75
CA SER A 150 14.19 1.79 19.00
C SER A 150 15.02 0.54 18.64
N TRP A 151 14.86 -0.52 19.42
CA TRP A 151 15.43 -1.85 19.13
C TRP A 151 14.92 -2.41 17.79
N PHE A 152 13.66 -2.15 17.44
CA PHE A 152 13.09 -2.60 16.16
C PHE A 152 13.81 -1.93 14.98
N GLU A 153 14.05 -0.63 15.08
CA GLU A 153 14.81 0.11 14.07
C GLU A 153 16.23 -0.47 13.97
N GLN A 154 16.90 -0.76 15.08
CA GLN A 154 18.24 -1.37 15.03
C GLN A 154 18.24 -2.71 14.28
N LEU A 155 17.21 -3.53 14.47
CA LEU A 155 17.05 -4.82 13.79
C LEU A 155 16.76 -4.65 12.29
N GLU A 156 15.96 -3.66 11.89
CA GLU A 156 15.77 -3.33 10.48
C GLU A 156 17.10 -2.90 9.81
N SER A 157 17.94 -2.14 10.52
CA SER A 157 19.29 -1.74 10.05
C SER A 157 20.16 -2.94 9.73
N TRP A 158 20.11 -3.95 10.61
CA TRP A 158 20.94 -5.13 10.51
C TRP A 158 20.74 -5.84 9.17
N SER A 159 19.52 -5.78 8.62
CA SER A 159 19.21 -6.39 7.32
C SER A 159 19.73 -5.59 6.12
N GLY A 160 20.14 -4.33 6.33
CA GLY A 160 20.68 -3.44 5.32
C GLY A 160 19.63 -2.72 4.45
N SER A 161 18.34 -2.93 4.70
CA SER A 161 17.21 -2.31 3.97
C SER A 161 15.95 -2.23 4.83
N VAL A 162 15.04 -1.31 4.49
CA VAL A 162 13.69 -1.20 5.08
C VAL A 162 12.81 -2.40 4.69
N TYR A 163 13.14 -3.05 3.57
CA TYR A 163 12.56 -4.32 3.18
C TYR A 163 13.37 -5.45 3.79
N LEU A 164 12.71 -6.17 4.70
CA LEU A 164 13.33 -7.24 5.47
C LEU A 164 13.72 -8.41 4.56
N PRO A 165 14.63 -9.30 4.99
CA PRO A 165 15.16 -10.35 4.13
C PRO A 165 14.07 -11.24 3.49
N TRP A 166 12.96 -11.51 4.20
CA TRP A 166 11.85 -12.29 3.66
C TRP A 166 10.99 -11.52 2.64
N GLU A 167 10.81 -10.21 2.80
CA GLU A 167 10.16 -9.36 1.80
C GLU A 167 10.99 -9.33 0.53
N ARG A 168 12.30 -9.10 0.65
CA ARG A 168 13.24 -9.14 -0.47
C ARG A 168 13.26 -10.51 -1.14
N TRP A 169 13.19 -11.58 -0.36
CA TRP A 169 13.09 -12.94 -0.90
C TRP A 169 11.83 -13.13 -1.76
N LEU A 170 10.67 -12.60 -1.33
CA LEU A 170 9.44 -12.62 -2.14
C LEU A 170 9.60 -11.79 -3.42
N MET A 171 10.25 -10.64 -3.35
CA MET A 171 10.48 -9.77 -4.50
C MET A 171 11.49 -10.34 -5.50
N TYR A 172 12.45 -11.14 -5.04
CA TYR A 172 13.48 -11.76 -5.87
C TYR A 172 12.98 -13.00 -6.64
N ARG A 173 11.80 -13.53 -6.31
CA ARG A 173 11.30 -14.75 -6.96
C ARG A 173 11.04 -14.51 -8.44
N SER A 174 11.33 -15.52 -9.26
CA SER A 174 11.09 -15.48 -10.71
C SER A 174 9.65 -15.19 -11.15
N ARG A 175 8.66 -15.34 -10.26
CA ARG A 175 7.27 -14.95 -10.52
C ARG A 175 6.99 -13.47 -10.25
N CYS A 176 7.79 -12.81 -9.41
CA CYS A 176 7.76 -11.37 -9.24
C CYS A 176 8.42 -10.73 -10.47
N GLN A 177 7.62 -10.16 -11.36
CA GLN A 177 8.11 -9.59 -12.62
C GLN A 177 8.52 -8.12 -12.45
N ALA A 178 7.96 -7.42 -11.47
CA ALA A 178 8.23 -6.01 -11.23
C ALA A 178 7.95 -5.62 -9.78
N VAL A 179 8.77 -4.72 -9.26
CA VAL A 179 8.59 -4.02 -7.99
C VAL A 179 8.63 -2.52 -8.25
N PHE A 180 7.69 -1.79 -7.69
CA PHE A 180 7.56 -0.34 -7.80
C PHE A 180 7.63 0.27 -6.39
N PRO A 181 8.85 0.58 -5.90
CA PRO A 181 9.03 1.25 -4.63
C PRO A 181 8.56 2.71 -4.69
N ARG A 182 8.35 3.30 -3.51
CA ARG A 182 7.89 4.69 -3.37
C ARG A 182 8.90 5.75 -3.85
N ASP A 183 10.19 5.44 -3.84
CA ASP A 183 11.26 6.41 -4.11
C ASP A 183 12.52 5.80 -4.76
N SER A 184 13.33 6.69 -5.33
CA SER A 184 14.55 6.35 -6.06
C SER A 184 15.61 5.66 -5.19
N LEU A 185 15.80 6.11 -3.95
CA LEU A 185 16.81 5.56 -3.05
C LEU A 185 16.49 4.09 -2.72
N THR A 186 15.22 3.82 -2.42
CA THR A 186 14.70 2.48 -2.16
C THR A 186 14.85 1.58 -3.39
N THR A 187 14.55 2.11 -4.58
CA THR A 187 14.72 1.39 -5.85
C THR A 187 16.18 0.99 -6.08
N GLN A 188 17.10 1.94 -5.98
CA GLN A 188 18.54 1.69 -6.18
C GLN A 188 19.08 0.66 -5.19
N ILE A 189 18.61 0.70 -3.94
CA ILE A 189 18.99 -0.25 -2.91
C ILE A 189 18.47 -1.65 -3.26
N LEU A 190 17.19 -1.79 -3.63
CA LEU A 190 16.61 -3.08 -4.02
C LEU A 190 17.28 -3.72 -5.25
N GLN A 191 17.67 -2.90 -6.24
CA GLN A 191 18.37 -3.37 -7.45
C GLN A 191 19.73 -4.02 -7.14
N ARG A 192 20.40 -3.67 -6.02
CA ARG A 192 21.65 -4.32 -5.60
C ARG A 192 21.46 -5.81 -5.29
N TRP A 193 20.24 -6.25 -4.99
CA TRP A 193 19.89 -7.65 -4.78
C TRP A 193 19.21 -8.29 -6.01
N LEU A 194 19.40 -7.72 -7.20
CA LEU A 194 18.85 -8.23 -8.46
C LEU A 194 17.31 -8.35 -8.46
N ILE A 195 16.65 -7.56 -7.61
CA ILE A 195 15.18 -7.43 -7.62
C ILE A 195 14.81 -6.55 -8.82
N PRO A 196 13.79 -6.92 -9.62
CA PRO A 196 13.33 -6.12 -10.77
C PRO A 196 12.55 -4.89 -10.30
N ALA A 197 13.25 -3.95 -9.65
CA ALA A 197 12.68 -2.73 -9.10
C ALA A 197 12.79 -1.57 -10.11
N TYR A 198 11.71 -0.81 -10.24
CA TYR A 198 11.57 0.32 -11.16
C TYR A 198 11.18 1.58 -10.40
N ASP A 199 11.90 2.67 -10.67
CA ASP A 199 11.63 3.98 -10.12
C ASP A 199 10.69 4.73 -11.05
N LEU A 200 9.40 4.79 -10.68
CA LEU A 200 8.35 5.47 -11.44
C LEU A 200 7.66 6.57 -10.62
N GLY A 201 8.28 7.01 -9.53
CA GLY A 201 7.70 7.96 -8.59
C GLY A 201 6.71 7.33 -7.60
N ASN A 202 6.08 8.20 -6.80
CA ASN A 202 5.18 7.80 -5.72
C ASN A 202 3.72 7.98 -6.16
N PRO A 203 2.93 6.89 -6.30
CA PRO A 203 1.56 6.98 -6.80
C PRO A 203 0.60 7.71 -5.84
N MET A 204 0.98 7.97 -4.59
CA MET A 204 0.22 8.86 -3.70
C MET A 204 0.20 10.31 -4.19
N MET A 205 1.13 10.71 -5.06
CA MET A 205 1.19 12.05 -5.63
C MET A 205 0.40 12.16 -6.94
N ASP A 206 -0.10 11.05 -7.48
CA ASP A 206 -0.81 11.05 -8.75
C ASP A 206 -2.17 11.76 -8.63
N GLY A 207 -2.47 12.60 -9.61
CA GLY A 207 -3.70 13.39 -9.63
C GLY A 207 -3.69 14.60 -8.68
N ILE A 208 -2.57 14.87 -8.00
CA ILE A 208 -2.35 16.13 -7.28
C ILE A 208 -1.75 17.13 -8.26
N PHE A 209 -2.55 18.11 -8.67
CA PHE A 209 -2.09 19.22 -9.49
C PHE A 209 -1.90 20.46 -8.60
N PRO A 210 -0.93 21.33 -8.93
CA PRO A 210 -0.82 22.63 -8.29
C PRO A 210 -2.00 23.50 -8.74
N ASP A 211 -3.17 23.28 -8.15
CA ASP A 211 -4.29 24.21 -8.27
C ASP A 211 -3.95 25.47 -7.46
N ASN A 212 -4.42 26.62 -7.94
CA ASN A 212 -4.32 27.87 -7.19
C ASN A 212 -5.11 27.72 -5.88
N ILE A 213 -4.44 27.30 -4.80
CA ILE A 213 -5.02 27.06 -3.48
C ILE A 213 -5.69 28.35 -3.01
N ARG A 214 -6.99 28.46 -3.23
CA ARG A 214 -7.86 29.36 -2.48
C ARG A 214 -8.15 28.62 -1.19
N VAL A 215 -7.62 29.11 -0.08
CA VAL A 215 -8.04 28.63 1.24
C VAL A 215 -9.48 29.09 1.40
N VAL A 216 -10.41 28.21 1.02
CA VAL A 216 -11.84 28.41 1.26
C VAL A 216 -12.07 28.05 2.71
N THR A 217 -12.21 29.06 3.56
CA THR A 217 -12.66 28.85 4.93
C THR A 217 -14.10 28.34 4.93
N GLU A 218 -14.52 27.56 5.94
CA GLU A 218 -15.91 27.05 6.07
C GLU A 218 -16.99 28.15 6.01
N ARG A 219 -16.60 29.42 6.16
CA ARG A 219 -17.46 30.61 6.06
C ARG A 219 -17.49 31.25 4.67
N GLY A 220 -16.89 30.64 3.65
CA GLY A 220 -16.86 31.17 2.28
C GLY A 220 -16.01 32.42 2.09
N PHE A 221 -15.19 32.80 3.08
CA PHE A 221 -14.21 33.87 2.88
C PHE A 221 -13.01 33.30 2.14
N GLU A 222 -12.73 33.86 0.96
CA GLU A 222 -11.42 33.73 0.33
C GLU A 222 -10.41 34.31 1.33
N SER A 223 -9.44 33.50 1.79
CA SER A 223 -8.38 34.04 2.61
C SER A 223 -7.67 35.11 1.78
N ASP A 224 -7.77 36.36 2.21
CA ASP A 224 -6.92 37.41 1.68
C ASP A 224 -5.45 36.97 1.90
N ARG A 225 -4.60 37.13 0.89
CA ARG A 225 -3.18 36.76 0.97
C ARG A 225 -2.41 37.59 2.02
N SER A 226 -3.09 38.54 2.66
CA SER A 226 -2.60 39.40 3.73
C SER A 226 -2.49 38.72 5.10
N HIS A 227 -3.02 37.50 5.28
CA HIS A 227 -2.95 36.77 6.55
C HIS A 227 -1.96 35.61 6.54
N LEU A 228 -1.26 35.41 7.66
CA LEU A 228 -0.45 34.21 7.90
C LEU A 228 -1.37 33.02 8.19
N ASN A 229 -1.35 32.02 7.30
CA ASN A 229 -2.09 30.77 7.47
C ASN A 229 -1.16 29.68 8.02
N ILE A 230 -1.54 29.04 9.12
CA ILE A 230 -0.80 27.93 9.74
C ILE A 230 -1.68 26.69 9.74
N THR A 231 -1.21 25.61 9.12
CA THR A 231 -1.89 24.29 9.12
C THR A 231 -1.26 23.39 10.17
N LEU A 232 -2.08 22.88 11.09
CA LEU A 232 -1.63 22.00 12.18
C LEU A 232 -2.06 20.56 11.90
N LEU A 233 -1.08 19.65 11.86
CA LEU A 233 -1.30 18.23 11.60
C LEU A 233 -0.73 17.42 12.78
N PRO A 234 -1.49 17.30 13.89
CA PRO A 234 -1.00 16.58 15.08
C PRO A 234 -0.88 15.07 14.85
N GLY A 235 -1.45 14.53 13.78
CA GLY A 235 -1.49 13.10 13.50
C GLY A 235 -2.91 12.58 13.41
N SER A 236 -3.08 11.37 12.89
CA SER A 236 -4.39 10.78 12.59
C SER A 236 -4.87 9.77 13.64
N ARG A 237 -4.05 9.47 14.66
CA ARG A 237 -4.27 8.37 15.60
C ARG A 237 -4.06 8.81 17.04
N VAL A 238 -4.95 8.37 17.93
CA VAL A 238 -4.83 8.53 19.38
C VAL A 238 -3.98 7.37 19.94
N PRO A 239 -3.10 7.58 20.95
CA PRO A 239 -2.87 8.81 21.70
C PRO A 239 -1.87 9.79 21.08
N GLU A 240 -1.09 9.35 20.08
CA GLU A 240 -0.04 10.14 19.42
C GLU A 240 -0.52 11.55 19.02
N ALA A 241 -1.70 11.65 18.41
CA ALA A 241 -2.28 12.91 18.00
C ALA A 241 -2.49 13.89 19.17
N TYR A 242 -2.83 13.40 20.36
CA TYR A 242 -3.01 14.26 21.53
C TYR A 242 -1.67 14.73 22.11
N GLU A 243 -0.68 13.84 22.14
CA GLU A 243 0.68 14.17 22.59
C GLU A 243 1.34 15.20 21.67
N ASN A 244 1.23 14.98 20.36
CA ASN A 244 1.72 15.91 19.34
C ASN A 244 0.96 17.25 19.40
N TRP A 245 -0.36 17.23 19.61
CA TRP A 245 -1.17 18.45 19.74
C TRP A 245 -0.69 19.33 20.90
N GLN A 246 -0.41 18.74 22.06
CA GLN A 246 0.10 19.49 23.22
C GLN A 246 1.43 20.18 22.91
N GLN A 247 2.32 19.51 22.17
CA GLN A 247 3.60 20.08 21.76
C GLN A 247 3.42 21.20 20.73
N ILE A 248 2.60 20.96 19.70
CA ILE A 248 2.34 21.93 18.62
C ILE A 248 1.75 23.23 19.17
N VAL A 249 0.74 23.14 20.03
CA VAL A 249 0.10 24.33 20.62
C VAL A 249 1.05 25.12 21.53
N THR A 250 2.03 24.47 22.15
CA THR A 250 3.05 25.17 22.95
C THR A 250 4.06 25.94 22.09
N ALA A 251 4.26 25.52 20.84
CA ALA A 251 5.26 26.07 19.93
C ALA A 251 4.77 27.25 19.08
N ILE A 252 3.47 27.55 19.11
CA ILE A 252 2.80 28.58 18.29
C ILE A 252 2.27 29.68 19.21
#